data_AF-A0A661CSQ8-F1
#
_entry.id   AF-A0A661CSQ8-F1
#
_cell.length_a   1.000
_cell.length_b   1.000
_cell.length_c   1.000
_cell.angle_alpha   90.00
_cell.angle_beta   90.00
_cell.angle_gamma   90.00
#
_symmetry.space_group_name_H-M   'P 1'
#
loop_
_entity.id
_entity.type
_entity.pdbx_description
1 polymer ?
#
loop_
_entity_poly.entity_id
_entity_poly.type
_entity_poly.pdbx_seq_one_letter_code
_entity_poly.pdbx_strand_id
1 'polypeptide(L)' 'MSMVDTARDMKLNPIVVDLNDHESARRNPSPFGTFAIIYNGEILSHHPISNTRFQNIMNAL' A
#
# COMPACT_ATOMS: atom_id res chain seq x y z
N MET A 1 0.75 -3.16 14.14
CA MET A 1 1.51 -3.78 13.05
C MET A 1 1.28 -2.97 11.79
N SER A 2 2.32 -2.67 11.02
CA SER A 2 2.14 -1.96 9.75
C SER A 2 1.61 -2.91 8.67
N MET A 3 1.05 -2.40 7.56
CA MET A 3 0.66 -3.25 6.43
C MET A 3 1.89 -3.96 5.81
N VAL A 4 3.06 -3.33 5.87
CA VAL A 4 4.33 -3.92 5.40
C VAL A 4 4.69 -5.15 6.24
N ASP A 5 4.57 -5.06 7.56
CA ASP A 5 4.81 -6.19 8.46
C ASP A 5 3.79 -7.31 8.23
N THR A 6 2.51 -6.95 8.07
CA THR A 6 1.46 -7.91 7.72
C THR A 6 1.75 -8.63 6.39
N ALA A 7 2.20 -7.91 5.37
CA ALA A 7 2.57 -8.50 4.09
C ALA A 7 3.73 -9.52 4.25
N ARG A 8 4.74 -9.19 5.07
CA ARG A 8 5.86 -10.10 5.37
C ARG A 8 5.39 -11.35 6.12
N ASP A 9 4.47 -11.21 7.07
CA ASP A 9 3.88 -12.34 7.79
C ASP A 9 3.10 -13.26 6.83
N MET A 10 2.42 -12.67 5.84
CA MET A 10 1.77 -13.37 4.73
C MET A 10 2.75 -13.94 3.68
N LYS A 11 4.05 -13.91 3.95
CA LYS A 11 5.13 -14.40 3.05
C LYS A 11 5.21 -13.66 1.72
N LEU A 12 4.72 -12.42 1.66
CA LEU A 12 4.91 -11.52 0.53
C LEU A 12 6.21 -10.75 0.68
N ASN A 13 6.75 -10.27 -0.43
CA ASN A 13 7.93 -9.39 -0.45
C ASN A 13 7.51 -7.96 -0.83
N PRO A 14 6.97 -7.15 0.12
CA PRO A 14 6.49 -5.82 -0.19
C PRO A 14 7.64 -4.88 -0.56
N ILE A 15 7.45 -4.09 -1.62
CA ILE A 15 8.32 -2.97 -1.97
C ILE A 15 7.74 -1.71 -1.33
N VAL A 16 8.51 -1.07 -0.44
CA VAL A 16 8.12 0.22 0.16
C VAL A 16 8.74 1.33 -0.66
N VAL A 17 7.92 2.27 -1.10
CA VAL A 17 8.36 3.45 -1.85
C VAL A 17 8.15 4.67 -0.96
N ASP A 18 9.25 5.22 -0.43
CA ASP A 18 9.21 6.42 0.39
C ASP A 18 9.21 7.68 -0.50
N LEU A 19 8.24 8.57 -0.27
CA LEU A 19 8.16 9.85 -0.96
C LEU A 19 8.92 10.90 -0.14
N ASN A 20 10.16 11.19 -0.54
CA ASN A 20 11.07 12.03 0.25
C ASN A 20 11.02 13.53 -0.09
N ASP A 21 10.22 13.94 -1.07
CA ASP A 21 10.12 15.32 -1.51
C ASP A 21 8.67 15.74 -1.82
N HIS A 22 8.42 17.05 -1.82
CA HIS A 22 7.08 17.61 -1.99
C HIS A 22 6.51 17.42 -3.41
N GLU A 23 7.35 17.32 -4.44
CA GLU A 23 6.90 17.10 -5.82
C GLU A 23 6.43 15.66 -6.03
N SER A 24 7.14 14.71 -5.44
CA SER A 24 6.80 13.29 -5.42
C SER A 24 5.53 13.05 -4.60
N ALA A 25 5.39 13.73 -3.46
CA ALA A 25 4.14 13.71 -2.68
C ALA A 25 2.95 14.28 -3.46
N ARG A 26 3.13 15.41 -4.16
CA ARG A 26 2.06 16.05 -4.95
C ARG A 26 1.60 15.22 -6.15
N ARG A 27 2.50 14.44 -6.74
CA ARG A 27 2.19 13.54 -7.87
C ARG A 27 1.60 12.19 -7.42
N ASN A 28 1.51 11.94 -6.11
CA ASN A 28 0.90 10.72 -5.60
C ASN A 28 -0.63 10.74 -5.86
N PRO A 29 -1.23 9.63 -6.29
CA PRO A 29 -2.69 9.55 -6.51
C PRO A 29 -3.51 9.68 -5.22
N SER A 30 -2.88 9.64 -4.05
CA SER A 30 -3.51 9.74 -2.74
C SER A 30 -3.09 11.01 -2.00
N PRO A 31 -4.02 11.89 -1.59
CA PRO A 31 -3.71 13.11 -0.86
C PRO A 31 -3.31 12.86 0.61
N PHE A 32 -3.44 11.62 1.09
CA PHE A 32 -3.15 11.22 2.48
C PHE A 32 -1.80 10.53 2.64
N GLY A 33 -0.92 10.67 1.66
CA GLY A 33 0.52 10.42 1.81
C GLY A 33 1.00 8.99 1.65
N THR A 34 0.21 7.93 1.87
CA THR A 34 0.78 6.56 1.86
C THR A 34 -0.24 5.42 1.73
N PHE A 35 -1.15 5.45 0.75
CA PHE A 35 -2.14 4.34 0.61
C PHE A 35 -2.41 3.91 -0.83
N ALA A 36 -1.39 3.97 -1.69
CA ALA A 36 -1.43 3.31 -2.98
C ALA A 36 -0.86 1.89 -2.84
N ILE A 37 -1.73 0.87 -2.94
CA ILE A 37 -1.29 -0.52 -2.99
C ILE A 37 -1.39 -0.96 -4.44
N ILE A 38 -0.27 -1.44 -4.98
CA ILE A 38 -0.18 -1.96 -6.36
C ILE A 38 0.23 -3.43 -6.28
N TYR A 39 -0.47 -4.29 -7.03
CA TYR A 39 -0.15 -5.71 -7.13
C TYR A 39 -0.27 -6.15 -8.60
N ASN A 40 0.76 -6.81 -9.12
CA ASN A 40 0.82 -7.26 -10.52
C ASN A 40 0.50 -6.15 -11.57
N GLY A 41 0.88 -4.91 -11.27
CA GLY A 41 0.62 -3.76 -12.16
C GLY A 41 -0.77 -3.12 -12.00
N GLU A 42 -1.64 -3.66 -11.15
CA GLU A 42 -2.98 -3.12 -10.90
C GLU A 42 -3.05 -2.37 -9.56
N ILE A 43 -3.83 -1.28 -9.53
CA ILE A 43 -4.09 -0.50 -8.31
C ILE A 43 -5.16 -1.24 -7.49
N LEU A 44 -4.78 -1.79 -6.34
CA LEU A 44 -5.70 -2.44 -5.41
C LEU A 44 -6.43 -1.45 -4.51
N SER A 45 -5.75 -0.37 -4.10
CA SER A 45 -6.33 0.72 -3.32
C SER A 45 -5.52 2.00 -3.53
N HIS A 46 -6.20 3.13 -3.51
CA HIS A 46 -5.65 4.49 -3.56
C HIS A 46 -6.22 5.39 -2.45
N HIS A 47 -7.07 4.82 -1.61
CA HIS A 47 -7.62 5.45 -0.40
C HIS A 47 -7.03 4.80 0.85
N PRO A 48 -7.00 5.51 1.99
CA PRO A 48 -6.66 4.91 3.27
C PRO A 48 -7.52 3.69 3.56
N ILE A 49 -6.87 2.58 3.94
CA ILE A 49 -7.54 1.35 4.35
C ILE A 49 -7.00 0.87 5.70
N SER A 50 -7.80 0.10 6.42
CA SER A 50 -7.35 -0.58 7.62
C SER A 50 -6.48 -1.81 7.29
N ASN A 51 -5.68 -2.26 8.25
CA ASN A 51 -4.91 -3.50 8.10
C ASN A 51 -5.81 -4.72 7.87
N THR A 52 -7.00 -4.75 8.47
CA THR A 52 -7.99 -5.80 8.23
C THR A 52 -8.50 -5.78 6.79
N ARG A 53 -8.77 -4.59 6.23
CA ARG A 53 -9.18 -4.48 4.82
C ARG A 53 -8.06 -4.90 3.88
N PHE A 54 -6.82 -4.54 4.20
CA PHE A 54 -5.64 -5.03 3.48
C PHE A 54 -5.59 -6.56 3.47
N GLN A 55 -5.67 -7.21 4.63
CA GLN A 55 -5.68 -8.69 4.73
C GLN A 55 -6.80 -9.32 3.90
N ASN A 56 -8.02 -8.77 3.97
CA ASN A 56 -9.16 -9.28 3.22
C ASN A 56 -8.96 -9.17 1.71
N ILE A 57 -8.38 -8.07 1.22
CA ILE A 57 -8.05 -7.92 -0.21
C ILE A 57 -7.01 -8.97 -0.60
N MET A 58 -5.91 -9.07 0.16
CA MET A 58 -4.82 -9.99 -0.18
C MET A 58 -5.24 -11.47 -0.13
N ASN A 59 -6.15 -11.86 0.77
CA ASN A 59 -6.68 -13.22 0.84
C ASN A 59 -7.68 -13.55 -0.29
N ALA A 60 -8.19 -12.55 -1.00
CA ALA A 60 -9.12 -12.72 -2.10
C ALA A 60 -8.43 -12.72 -3.49
N LEU A 61 -7.11 -12.47 -3.52
CA LEU A 61 -6.25 -12.57 -4.71
C LEU A 61 -5.68 -13.98 -4.84
#